data_AF-A0A3C0SZK3-F1
#
_entry.id   AF-A0A3C0SZK3-F1
#
_cell.length_a   1.000
_cell.length_b   1.000
_cell.length_c   1.000
_cell.angle_alpha   90.00
_cell.angle_beta   90.00
_cell.angle_gamma   90.00
#
_symmetry.space_group_name_H-M   'P 1'
#
loop_
_entity.id
_entity.type
_entity.pdbx_description
1 polymer ?
#
loop_
_entity_poly.entity_id
_entity_poly.type
_entity_poly.pdbx_seq_one_letter_code
_entity_poly.pdbx_strand_id
1 'polypeptide(L)' 'MDLEQLIDGRIGDGLVKMEEMTEEQVQIVLKRQRDGDKRLFGEIAVEMDMIDIGSVIRYMEQSER' A
#
# COMPACT_ATOMS: atom_id res chain seq x y z
N MET A 1 -16.07 2.69 -2.86
CA MET A 1 -14.77 2.02 -3.09
C MET A 1 -14.16 2.61 -4.35
N ASP A 2 -13.26 3.59 -4.20
CA ASP A 2 -12.50 4.13 -5.33
C ASP A 2 -11.16 3.38 -5.41
N LEU A 3 -11.05 2.49 -6.40
CA LEU A 3 -9.81 1.76 -6.72
C LEU A 3 -8.61 2.70 -6.97
N GLU A 4 -8.87 3.97 -7.28
CA GLU A 4 -7.84 5.01 -7.44
C GLU A 4 -7.03 5.26 -6.16
N GLN A 5 -7.59 5.05 -4.97
CA GLN A 5 -6.84 5.24 -3.71
C GLN A 5 -5.76 4.18 -3.46
N LEU A 6 -5.87 3.03 -4.12
CA LEU A 6 -4.92 1.91 -4.04
C LEU A 6 -3.77 2.03 -5.06
N ILE A 7 -3.91 2.96 -6.01
CA ILE A 7 -2.92 3.22 -7.07
C ILE A 7 -1.93 4.30 -6.64
N ASP A 8 -2.35 5.21 -5.74
CA ASP A 8 -1.56 6.35 -5.32
C ASP A 8 -1.02 6.22 -3.90
N GLY A 9 0.10 6.92 -3.62
CA GLY A 9 0.82 6.93 -2.34
C GLY A 9 -0.01 7.22 -1.07
N ARG A 10 -1.31 7.53 -1.19
CA ARG A 10 -2.26 7.67 -0.09
C ARG A 10 -2.37 6.42 0.79
N ILE A 11 -2.40 5.23 0.19
CA ILE A 11 -2.38 3.99 0.98
C ILE A 11 -1.02 3.79 1.65
N GLY A 12 0.08 4.09 0.96
CA GLY A 12 1.43 4.03 1.54
C GLY A 12 1.57 4.93 2.77
N ASP A 13 1.16 6.19 2.67
CA ASP A 13 1.16 7.14 3.79
C ASP A 13 0.29 6.67 4.96
N GLY A 14 -0.85 6.05 4.64
CA GLY A 14 -1.75 5.45 5.62
C GLY A 14 -1.12 4.30 6.39
N LEU A 15 -0.48 3.38 5.67
CA LEU A 15 0.22 2.24 6.25
C LEU A 15 1.43 2.68 7.09
N VAL A 16 2.12 3.76 6.69
CA VAL A 16 3.18 4.38 7.53
C VAL A 16 2.61 4.94 8.82
N LYS A 17 1.47 5.65 8.77
CA LYS A 17 0.82 6.17 9.99
C LYS A 17 0.34 5.06 10.94
N MET A 18 0.04 3.88 10.40
CA MET A 18 -0.32 2.70 11.19
C MET A 18 0.91 1.92 11.69
N GLU A 19 2.12 2.38 11.39
CA GLU A 19 3.39 1.69 11.69
C GLU A 19 3.51 0.30 11.04
N GLU A 20 2.71 0.03 10.00
CA GLU A 20 2.72 -1.22 9.24
C GLU A 20 3.79 -1.21 8.14
N MET A 21 4.21 -0.02 7.69
CA MET A 21 5.30 0.17 6.72
C MET A 21 6.22 1.34 7.10
N THR A 22 7.45 1.31 6.60
CA THR A 22 8.35 2.47 6.61
C THR A 22 8.21 3.29 5.32
N GLU A 23 8.61 4.57 5.36
CA GLU A 23 8.66 5.42 4.16
C GLU A 23 9.53 4.80 3.05
N GLU A 24 10.63 4.13 3.41
CA GLU A 24 11.51 3.45 2.46
C GLU A 24 10.79 2.31 1.73
N GLN A 25 10.04 1.48 2.46
CA GLN A 25 9.25 0.39 1.87
C GLN A 25 8.18 0.94 0.92
N VAL A 26 7.52 2.04 1.29
CA VAL A 26 6.56 2.73 0.41
C VAL A 26 7.24 3.18 -0.89
N GLN A 27 8.43 3.78 -0.81
CA GLN A 27 9.15 4.22 -2.01
C GLN A 27 9.56 3.07 -2.91
N ILE A 28 9.91 1.90 -2.35
CA ILE A 28 10.23 0.70 -3.13
C ILE A 28 9.00 0.20 -3.90
N VAL A 29 7.84 0.12 -3.26
CA VAL A 29 6.60 -0.32 -3.92
C VAL A 29 6.17 0.67 -5.01
N LEU A 30 6.19 1.98 -4.72
CA LEU A 30 5.86 3.01 -5.70
C LEU A 30 6.84 3.01 -6.88
N LYS A 31 8.13 2.74 -6.64
CA LYS A 31 9.11 2.59 -7.72
C LYS A 31 8.73 1.43 -8.63
N ARG A 32 8.34 0.27 -8.07
CA ARG A 32 7.93 -0.90 -8.86
C ARG A 32 6.69 -0.63 -9.72
N GLN A 33 5.71 0.12 -9.21
CA GLN A 33 4.56 0.57 -10.01
C GLN A 33 4.99 1.51 -11.15
N ARG A 34 5.88 2.48 -10.88
CA ARG A 34 6.43 3.38 -11.91
C ARG A 34 7.25 2.65 -12.96
N ASP A 35 7.91 1.56 -12.59
CA ASP A 35 8.68 0.69 -13.49
C ASP A 35 7.77 -0.20 -14.37
N GLY A 36 6.45 -0.07 -14.25
CA GLY A 36 5.46 -0.66 -15.15
C GLY A 36 4.65 -1.81 -14.55
N ASP A 37 4.82 -2.12 -13.27
CA ASP A 37 3.98 -3.10 -12.56
C ASP A 37 2.56 -2.52 -12.38
N LYS A 38 1.57 -3.17 -13.00
CA LYS A 38 0.17 -2.70 -13.04
C LYS A 38 -0.67 -3.18 -11.85
N ARG A 39 -0.08 -3.96 -10.94
CA ARG A 39 -0.75 -4.42 -9.72
C ARG A 39 -0.98 -3.25 -8.75
N LEU A 40 -1.93 -3.43 -7.84
CA LEU A 40 -2.22 -2.45 -6.79
C LEU A 40 -1.06 -2.37 -5.79
N PHE A 41 -0.94 -1.23 -5.10
CA PHE A 41 0.13 -1.02 -4.11
C PHE A 41 0.15 -2.14 -3.07
N GLY A 42 -1.01 -2.44 -2.47
CA GLY A 42 -1.13 -3.48 -1.43
C GLY A 42 -0.78 -4.88 -1.94
N GLU A 43 -1.10 -5.21 -3.19
CA GLU A 43 -0.76 -6.50 -3.78
C GLU A 43 0.75 -6.67 -3.94
N ILE A 44 1.43 -5.61 -4.39
CA ILE A 44 2.89 -5.60 -4.52
C ILE A 44 3.55 -5.68 -3.14
N ALA A 45 3.07 -4.88 -2.18
CA ALA A 45 3.62 -4.85 -0.83
C ALA A 45 3.50 -6.22 -0.12
N VAL A 46 2.40 -6.93 -0.32
CA VAL A 46 2.20 -8.30 0.19
C VAL A 46 3.11 -9.30 -0.53
N GLU A 47 3.23 -9.23 -1.87
CA GLU A 47 4.14 -10.12 -2.62
C GLU A 47 5.61 -9.91 -2.26
N MET A 48 5.98 -8.70 -1.85
CA MET A 48 7.33 -8.37 -1.40
C MET A 48 7.58 -8.69 0.09
N ASP A 49 6.65 -9.36 0.78
CA ASP A 49 6.68 -9.67 2.21
C ASP A 49 6.92 -8.42 3.10
N MET A 50 6.52 -7.24 2.63
CA MET A 50 6.67 -5.99 3.39
C MET A 50 5.55 -5.80 4.41
N ILE A 51 4.37 -6.33 4.11
CA ILE A 51 3.18 -6.32 4.95
C ILE A 51 2.38 -7.61 4.75
N ASP A 52 1.49 -7.92 5.69
CA ASP A 52 0.50 -8.97 5.50
C ASP A 52 -0.81 -8.40 4.90
N ILE A 53 -1.63 -9.29 4.34
CA ILE A 53 -2.94 -8.91 3.75
C ILE A 53 -3.89 -8.32 4.80
N GLY A 54 -3.74 -8.69 6.07
CA GLY A 54 -4.49 -8.14 7.19
C GLY A 54 -4.18 -6.66 7.42
N SER A 55 -2.93 -6.22 7.24
CA SER A 55 -2.55 -4.80 7.31
C SER A 55 -3.28 -3.97 6.26
N VAL A 56 -3.43 -4.51 5.04
CA VAL A 56 -4.21 -3.88 3.96
C VAL A 56 -5.69 -3.78 4.34
N ILE A 57 -6.28 -4.87 4.85
CA ILE A 57 -7.68 -4.90 5.28
C ILE A 57 -7.93 -3.88 6.40
N ARG A 58 -7.08 -3.84 7.43
CA ARG A 58 -7.18 -2.87 8.53
C ARG A 58 -7.17 -1.43 8.03
N TYR A 59 -6.29 -1.12 7.08
CA TYR A 59 -6.23 0.22 6.49
C TYR A 59 -7.54 0.56 5.77
N MET A 60 -8.05 -0.37 4.94
CA MET A 60 -9.30 -0.16 4.23
C MET A 60 -10.48 0.10 5.17
N GLU A 61 -10.61 -0.69 6.25
CA GLU A 61 -11.65 -0.53 7.27
C GLU A 61 -11.59 0.82 8.00
N GLN A 62 -10.38 1.37 8.20
CA GLN A 62 -10.21 2.70 8.79
C GLN A 62 -10.51 3.83 7.80
N SER A 63 -10.20 3.64 6.52
CA SER A 63 -10.41 4.66 5.48
C SER A 63 -11.88 4.85 5.05
N GLU A 64 -12.76 3.88 5.34
CA GLU A 64 -14.19 3.92 5.01
C GLU A 64 -15.06 4.60 6.10
N ARG A 65 -14.44 5.09 7.19
CA ARG A 65 -15.12 5.82 8.28
C ARG A 65 -15.04 7.33 8.11
#